data_AF-A0A962YQZ6-F1
#
_entry.id   AF-A0A962YQZ6-F1
#
_cell.length_a   1.000
_cell.length_b   1.000
_cell.length_c   1.000
_cell.angle_alpha   90.00
_cell.angle_beta   90.00
_cell.angle_gamma   90.00
#
_symmetry.space_group_name_H-M   'P 1'
#
loop_
_entity.id
_entity.type
_entity.pdbx_description
1 polymer ?
#
loop_
_entity_poly.entity_id
_entity_poly.type
_entity_poly.pdbx_seq_one_letter_code
_entity_poly.pdbx_strand_id
1 'polypeptide(L)' 'MNASLVRIDYQGMPVNFNEDGWFNATVAAAHYGKEVYEWLRLPETRRYLDALSRRHGINR' A
#
# COMPACT_ATOMS: atom_id res chain seq x y z
N MET A 1 -10.46 -16.16 -16.50
CA MET A 1 -10.51 -14.69 -16.45
C MET A 1 -9.15 -14.18 -16.89
N ASN A 2 -9.09 -13.36 -17.94
CA ASN A 2 -7.84 -12.73 -18.38
C ASN A 2 -7.64 -11.48 -17.52
N ALA A 3 -6.60 -11.46 -16.67
CA ALA A 3 -6.28 -10.30 -15.87
C ALA A 3 -5.67 -9.21 -16.76
N SER A 4 -6.44 -8.17 -17.06
CA SER A 4 -5.98 -7.03 -17.84
C SER A 4 -5.18 -6.10 -16.93
N LEU A 5 -3.92 -5.83 -17.27
CA LEU A 5 -3.09 -4.87 -16.54
C LEU A 5 -3.27 -3.48 -17.13
N VAL A 6 -3.61 -2.51 -16.28
CA VAL A 6 -3.64 -1.09 -16.63
C VAL A 6 -2.29 -0.49 -16.27
N ARG A 7 -1.56 0.04 -17.25
CA ARG A 7 -0.29 0.75 -17.03
C ARG A 7 -0.54 2.26 -17.01
N ILE A 8 -0.02 2.92 -16.00
CA ILE A 8 -0.11 4.38 -15.81
C ILE A 8 1.28 4.91 -15.51
N ASP A 9 1.64 6.07 -16.07
CA ASP A 9 2.82 6.81 -15.63
C ASP A 9 2.43 7.69 -14.44
N TYR A 10 3.02 7.42 -13.28
CA TYR A 10 2.79 8.18 -12.07
C TYR A 10 4.12 8.76 -11.59
N GLN A 11 4.25 10.09 -11.64
CA GLN A 11 5.46 10.80 -11.22
C GLN A 11 6.75 10.31 -11.91
N GLY A 12 6.67 9.89 -13.18
CA GLY A 12 7.83 9.35 -13.91
C GLY A 12 8.13 7.89 -13.59
N MET A 13 7.26 7.21 -12.82
CA MET A 13 7.32 5.78 -12.54
C MET A 13 6.17 5.06 -13.25
N PRO A 14 6.45 4.08 -14.14
CA PRO A 14 5.40 3.24 -14.69
C PRO A 14 4.85 2.31 -13.61
N VAL A 15 3.57 2.48 -13.28
CA VAL A 15 2.83 1.65 -12.31
C VAL A 15 1.84 0.78 -13.06
N ASN A 16 1.81 -0.52 -12.73
CA ASN A 16 0.82 -1.45 -13.26
C ASN A 16 -0.21 -1.76 -12.17
N PHE A 17 -1.48 -1.64 -12.53
CA PHE A 17 -2.62 -2.00 -11.70
C PHE A 17 -3.33 -3.21 -12.30
N ASN A 18 -3.84 -4.09 -11.46
CA ASN A 18 -4.80 -5.10 -11.90
C ASN A 18 -6.23 -4.51 -11.92
N GLU A 19 -7.20 -5.32 -12.35
CA GLU A 19 -8.61 -4.92 -12.47
C GLU A 19 -9.23 -4.51 -11.12
N ASP A 20 -8.71 -5.00 -10.00
CA ASP A 20 -9.13 -4.65 -8.64
C ASP A 20 -8.41 -3.40 -8.07
N GLY A 21 -7.51 -2.79 -8.84
CA GLY A 21 -6.75 -1.61 -8.43
C GLY A 21 -5.54 -1.90 -7.54
N TRP A 22 -5.09 -3.15 -7.44
CA TRP A 22 -3.84 -3.49 -6.74
C TRP A 22 -2.62 -3.17 -7.59
N PHE A 23 -1.58 -2.65 -6.95
CA PHE A 23 -0.25 -2.44 -7.53
C PHE A 23 0.84 -3.10 -6.68
N ASN A 24 2.05 -3.20 -7.23
CA ASN A 24 3.19 -3.78 -6.53
C ASN A 24 3.85 -2.74 -5.59
N ALA A 25 3.60 -2.86 -4.29
CA ALA A 25 4.17 -1.97 -3.27
C ALA A 25 5.70 -2.08 -3.15
N THR A 26 6.30 -3.25 -3.41
CA THR A 26 7.76 -3.44 -3.37
C THR A 26 8.46 -2.62 -4.45
N VAL A 27 7.92 -2.62 -5.67
CA VAL A 27 8.47 -1.83 -6.79
C VAL A 27 8.36 -0.33 -6.49
N ALA A 28 7.22 0.11 -5.97
CA ALA A 28 7.03 1.51 -5.60
C ALA A 28 8.00 1.93 -4.48
N ALA A 29 8.16 1.13 -3.43
CA ALA A 29 9.08 1.43 -2.34
C ALA A 29 10.53 1.54 -2.84
N ALA A 30 10.98 0.60 -3.69
CA ALA A 30 12.31 0.61 -4.27
C ALA A 30 12.60 1.87 -5.11
N HIS A 31 11.63 2.36 -5.89
CA HIS A 31 11.78 3.60 -6.67
C HIS A 31 12.11 4.82 -5.79
N TYR A 32 11.54 4.89 -4.59
CA TYR A 32 11.78 5.97 -3.63
C TYR A 32 12.91 5.67 -2.63
N GLY A 33 13.64 4.55 -2.77
CA GLY A 33 14.69 4.15 -1.81
C GLY A 33 14.15 3.85 -0.41
N LYS A 34 12.93 3.32 -0.32
CA LYS A 34 12.20 3.03 0.92
C LYS A 34 12.00 1.53 1.12
N GLU A 35 11.72 1.14 2.36
CA GLU A 35 11.33 -0.22 2.70
C GLU A 35 9.81 -0.39 2.63
N VAL A 36 9.33 -1.50 2.05
CA VAL A 36 7.89 -1.70 1.77
C VAL A 36 7.01 -1.71 3.02
N TYR A 37 7.56 -1.94 4.21
CA TYR A 37 6.81 -1.96 5.47
C TYR A 37 6.77 -0.60 6.18
N GLU A 38 7.47 0.43 5.69
CA GLU A 38 7.56 1.73 6.38
C GLU A 38 6.21 2.44 6.53
N TRP A 39 5.28 2.22 5.60
CA TRP A 39 3.92 2.76 5.70
C TRP A 39 3.17 2.30 6.96
N LEU A 40 3.52 1.13 7.53
CA LEU A 40 2.97 0.65 8.80
C LEU A 40 3.47 1.46 10.02
N ARG A 41 4.56 2.21 9.85
CA ARG A 41 5.16 3.05 10.89
C ARG A 41 4.68 4.51 10.83
N LEU A 42 3.91 4.89 9.82
CA LEU A 42 3.36 6.25 9.72
C LEU A 42 2.46 6.55 10.92
N PRO A 43 2.50 7.79 11.47
CA PRO A 43 1.64 8.18 12.58
C PRO A 43 0.16 7.91 12.30
N GLU A 44 -0.29 8.17 11.08
CA GLU A 44 -1.66 7.94 10.59
C GLU A 44 -2.02 6.46 10.64
N THR A 45 -1.16 5.60 10.10
CA THR A 45 -1.37 4.15 10.09
C THR A 45 -1.42 3.60 11.50
N ARG A 46 -0.54 4.08 12.39
CA ARG A 46 -0.57 3.71 13.81
C ARG A 46 -1.89 4.11 14.47
N ARG A 47 -2.34 5.35 14.28
CA ARG A 47 -3.63 5.83 14.80
C ARG A 47 -4.82 5.01 14.29
N TYR A 48 -4.78 4.61 13.02
CA TYR A 48 -5.83 3.78 12.43
C TYR A 48 -5.83 2.35 13.01
N LEU A 49 -4.67 1.73 13.17
CA LEU A 49 -4.54 0.42 13.81
C LEU A 49 -5.02 0.45 15.28
N ASP A 50 -4.74 1.53 16.00
CA ASP A 50 -5.25 1.72 17.37
C ASP A 50 -6.78 1.86 17.37
N ALA A 51 -7.36 2.58 16.41
CA ALA A 51 -8.81 2.69 16.25
C ALA A 51 -9.47 1.35 15.91
N LEU A 52 -8.87 0.56 15.03
CA LEU A 52 -9.33 -0.80 14.71
C LEU A 52 -9.26 -1.71 15.93
N SER A 53 -8.16 -1.66 16.68
CA SER A 53 -7.99 -2.46 17.91
C SER A 53 -9.09 -2.14 18.93
N ARG A 54 -9.37 -0.85 19.15
CA ARG A 54 -10.49 -0.40 20.01
C ARG A 54 -11.84 -0.90 19.52
N ARG A 55 -12.11 -0.82 18.21
CA ARG A 55 -13.38 -1.26 17.61
C ARG A 55 -13.62 -2.76 17.77
N HIS A 56 -12.56 -3.56 17.67
CA HIS A 56 -12.64 -5.02 17.68
C HIS A 56 -12.30 -5.66 19.04
N GLY A 57 -12.11 -4.85 20.10
CA GLY A 57 -11.79 -5.36 21.43
C GLY A 57 -10.45 -6.08 21.53
N ILE A 58 -9.53 -5.80 20.62
CA ILE A 58 -8.18 -6.39 20.63
C ILE A 58 -7.37 -5.56 21.63
N ASN A 59 -7.37 -6.00 22.89
CA ASN A 59 -6.49 -5.46 23.92
C ASN A 59 -5.10 -6.10 23.78
N ARG A 60 -4.06 -5.25 23.73
CA ARG A 60 -2.67 -5.69 23.89
C ARG A 60 -2.31 -5.82 25.36
#